data_AF-A0A2V9CS49-F1
#
_entry.id   AF-A0A2V9CS49-F1
#
_cell.length_a   1.000
_cell.length_b   1.000
_cell.length_c   1.000
_cell.angle_alpha   90.00
_cell.angle_beta   90.00
_cell.angle_gamma   90.00
#
_symmetry.space_group_name_H-M   'P 1'
#
loop_
_entity.id
_entity.type
_entity.pdbx_description
1 polymer ?
#
loop_
_entity_poly.entity_id
_entity_poly.type
_entity_poly.pdbx_seq_one_letter_code
_entity_poly.pdbx_strand_id
1 'polypeptide(L)'
;MFDEERQGYEKLSLFPDDREIPADAVDSLHVKMSGLELRRPRLFGSCWLACELWQQLGLQEFWDGRLRGGRESVSWEKVLQLLVVNRLLHPGSEFHVNRHWYVTTAMDTLLGTDFAVAEKDRLYRCLDQLLEHKQELFQWLRQKWADLFQAEFEVLLCDLTGTYFEGEMEENPKAQSASLEPHRK
;
A
#
# COMPACT_ATOMS: atom_id res chain seq x y z
N MET A 1 -23.53 -14.22 15.49
CA MET A 1 -23.46 -15.52 14.82
C MET A 1 -24.58 -15.57 13.81
N PHE A 2 -24.35 -16.14 12.62
CA PHE A 2 -25.44 -16.33 11.66
C PHE A 2 -26.28 -17.52 12.12
N ASP A 3 -27.58 -17.30 12.30
CA ASP A 3 -28.57 -18.33 12.58
C ASP A 3 -29.16 -18.81 11.25
N GLU A 4 -28.89 -20.06 10.90
CA GLU A 4 -29.37 -20.68 9.66
C GLU A 4 -30.89 -20.91 9.65
N GLU A 5 -31.52 -21.11 10.81
CA GLU A 5 -32.97 -21.33 10.92
C GLU A 5 -33.74 -20.02 10.81
N ARG A 6 -33.21 -18.94 11.37
CA ARG A 6 -33.83 -17.60 11.32
C ARG A 6 -33.35 -16.74 10.15
N GLN A 7 -32.41 -17.25 9.34
CA GLN A 7 -31.73 -16.54 8.24
C GLN A 7 -31.28 -15.12 8.64
N GLY A 8 -30.65 -15.00 9.80
CA GLY A 8 -30.32 -13.70 10.38
C GLY A 8 -29.05 -13.70 11.21
N TYR A 9 -28.53 -12.52 11.52
CA TYR A 9 -27.41 -12.36 12.44
C TYR A 9 -27.93 -12.04 13.84
N GLU A 10 -27.65 -12.93 14.79
CA GLU A 10 -27.92 -12.68 16.21
C GLU A 10 -26.62 -12.36 16.95
N LYS A 11 -26.71 -11.46 17.94
CA LYS A 11 -25.57 -11.06 18.76
C LYS A 11 -25.46 -12.04 19.93
N LEU A 12 -24.38 -12.81 19.99
CA LEU A 12 -24.10 -13.74 21.08
C LEU A 12 -23.02 -13.19 22.01
N SER A 13 -23.15 -13.48 23.30
CA SER A 13 -22.10 -13.28 24.29
C SER A 13 -21.22 -14.53 24.36
N LEU A 14 -19.91 -14.36 24.14
CA LEU A 14 -18.96 -15.48 24.13
C LEU A 14 -18.21 -15.54 25.46
N PHE A 15 -18.22 -16.72 26.08
CA PHE A 15 -17.51 -16.98 27.35
C PHE A 15 -16.49 -18.11 27.16
N PRO A 16 -15.31 -18.05 27.79
CA PRO A 16 -14.37 -19.18 27.81
C PRO A 16 -15.00 -20.45 28.40
N ASP A 17 -14.62 -21.63 27.88
CA ASP A 17 -15.15 -22.92 28.35
C ASP A 17 -14.74 -23.29 29.80
N ASP A 18 -13.73 -22.60 30.35
CA ASP A 18 -13.24 -22.76 31.71
C ASP A 18 -13.91 -21.83 32.74
N ARG A 19 -14.92 -21.04 32.34
CA ARG A 19 -15.65 -20.10 33.22
C ARG A 19 -17.15 -20.33 33.15
N GLU A 20 -17.86 -20.08 34.24
CA GLU A 20 -19.32 -20.10 34.25
C GLU A 20 -19.89 -18.87 33.53
N ILE A 21 -20.97 -19.06 32.77
CA ILE A 21 -21.78 -17.96 32.23
C ILE A 21 -22.56 -17.31 33.37
N PRO A 22 -22.53 -15.96 33.52
CA PRO A 22 -23.40 -15.24 34.44
C PRO A 22 -24.88 -15.52 34.21
N ALA A 23 -25.66 -15.71 35.27
CA ALA A 23 -27.08 -16.10 35.18
C ALA A 23 -27.98 -15.07 34.47
N ASP A 24 -27.53 -13.81 34.35
CA ASP A 24 -28.19 -12.72 33.65
C ASP A 24 -27.75 -12.58 32.18
N ALA A 25 -26.81 -13.40 31.72
CA ALA A 25 -26.30 -13.34 30.35
C ALA A 25 -27.26 -14.06 29.38
N VAL A 26 -27.95 -13.26 28.57
CA VAL A 26 -28.83 -13.73 27.49
C VAL A 26 -27.99 -14.05 26.25
N ASP A 27 -28.41 -15.07 25.50
CA ASP A 27 -27.79 -15.48 24.23
C ASP A 27 -26.27 -15.77 24.35
N SER A 28 -25.94 -16.65 25.29
CA SER A 28 -24.56 -16.94 25.73
C SER A 28 -24.04 -18.29 25.21
N LEU A 29 -22.76 -18.36 24.84
CA LEU A 29 -22.12 -19.60 24.37
C LEU A 29 -20.69 -19.77 24.94
N HIS A 30 -20.37 -21.00 25.37
CA HIS A 30 -19.01 -21.37 25.76
C HIS A 30 -18.13 -21.61 24.53
N VAL A 31 -16.97 -20.99 24.50
CA VAL A 31 -15.96 -21.13 23.46
C VAL A 31 -14.78 -21.91 24.01
N LYS A 32 -14.46 -23.03 23.37
CA LYS A 32 -13.29 -23.83 23.70
C LYS A 32 -12.01 -23.10 23.33
N MET A 33 -11.43 -22.39 24.29
CA MET A 33 -10.25 -21.54 24.03
C MET A 33 -9.03 -22.38 23.62
N SER A 34 -8.91 -23.59 24.17
CA SER A 34 -7.86 -24.55 23.82
C SER A 34 -7.90 -25.06 22.37
N GLY A 35 -9.02 -24.87 21.67
CA GLY A 35 -9.19 -25.21 20.25
C GLY A 35 -9.04 -24.01 19.31
N LEU A 36 -8.80 -22.80 19.83
CA LEU A 36 -8.67 -21.61 19.00
C LEU A 36 -7.32 -21.60 18.30
N GLU A 37 -7.33 -21.49 16.97
CA GLU A 37 -6.13 -21.41 16.14
C GLU A 37 -6.15 -20.14 15.29
N LEU A 38 -5.04 -19.39 15.30
CA LEU A 38 -4.86 -18.25 14.41
C LEU A 38 -4.37 -18.75 13.05
N ARG A 39 -5.23 -18.70 12.03
CA ARG A 39 -4.88 -19.10 10.67
C ARG A 39 -4.65 -17.87 9.79
N ARG A 40 -3.49 -17.84 9.12
CA ARG A 40 -3.09 -16.80 8.16
C ARG A 40 -3.26 -15.38 8.75
N PRO A 41 -2.56 -15.04 9.84
CA PRO A 41 -2.57 -13.66 10.33
C PRO A 41 -2.04 -12.72 9.25
N ARG A 42 -2.74 -11.60 9.04
CA ARG A 42 -2.38 -10.58 8.06
C ARG A 42 -2.24 -9.23 8.74
N LEU A 43 -1.24 -8.46 8.31
CA LEU A 43 -1.04 -7.09 8.76
C LEU A 43 -2.18 -6.21 8.22
N PHE A 44 -2.98 -5.66 9.14
CA PHE A 44 -4.12 -4.79 8.81
C PHE A 44 -3.88 -3.34 9.25
N GLY A 45 -3.59 -3.12 10.55
CA GLY A 45 -3.64 -1.77 11.13
C GLY A 45 -2.72 -0.74 10.46
N SER A 46 -1.46 -1.09 10.21
CA SER A 46 -0.52 -0.19 9.53
C SER A 46 -0.86 -0.01 8.04
N CYS A 47 -1.31 -1.06 7.36
CA CYS A 47 -1.79 -0.98 5.98
C CYS A 47 -3.01 -0.06 5.87
N TRP A 48 -3.98 -0.20 6.77
CA TRP A 48 -5.15 0.67 6.84
C TRP A 48 -4.74 2.13 7.07
N LEU A 49 -3.88 2.40 8.06
CA LEU A 49 -3.40 3.75 8.34
C LEU A 49 -2.66 4.37 7.14
N ALA A 50 -1.88 3.58 6.41
CA ALA A 50 -1.22 4.05 5.19
C ALA A 50 -2.23 4.35 4.06
N CYS A 51 -3.30 3.57 3.93
CA CYS A 51 -4.41 3.88 3.03
C CYS A 51 -5.16 5.15 3.45
N GLU A 52 -5.36 5.39 4.75
CA GLU A 52 -5.94 6.65 5.24
C GLU A 52 -5.03 7.85 4.91
N LEU A 53 -3.71 7.70 5.04
CA LEU A 53 -2.76 8.74 4.65
C LEU A 53 -2.84 9.04 3.14
N TRP A 54 -2.98 8.02 2.31
CA TRP A 54 -3.21 8.19 0.87
C TRP A 54 -4.43 9.06 0.57
N GLN A 55 -5.55 8.84 1.29
CA GLN A 55 -6.75 9.66 1.19
C GLN A 55 -6.53 11.09 1.71
N GLN A 56 -5.89 11.26 2.87
CA GLN A 56 -5.61 12.61 3.42
C GLN A 56 -4.71 13.45 2.51
N LEU A 57 -3.75 12.81 1.84
CA LEU A 57 -2.90 13.46 0.83
C LEU A 57 -3.65 13.76 -0.48
N GLY A 58 -4.90 13.33 -0.61
CA GLY A 58 -5.72 13.51 -1.80
C GLY A 58 -5.12 12.85 -3.04
N LEU A 59 -4.43 11.72 -2.85
CA LEU A 59 -3.74 11.05 -3.95
C LEU A 59 -4.72 10.32 -4.87
N GLN A 60 -5.87 9.87 -4.34
CA GLN A 60 -6.92 9.29 -5.17
C GLN A 60 -7.45 10.32 -6.17
N GLU A 61 -7.77 11.53 -5.73
CA GLU A 61 -8.25 12.60 -6.62
C GLU A 61 -7.16 13.09 -7.56
N PHE A 62 -5.90 13.14 -7.10
CA PHE A 62 -4.80 13.51 -7.96
C PHE A 62 -4.64 12.55 -9.14
N TRP A 63 -4.71 11.23 -8.88
CA TRP A 63 -4.49 10.21 -9.90
C TRP A 63 -5.73 9.87 -10.74
N ASP A 64 -6.91 10.30 -10.31
CA ASP A 64 -8.15 10.08 -11.05
C ASP A 64 -8.05 10.64 -12.48
N GLY A 65 -8.36 9.79 -13.46
CA GLY A 65 -8.24 10.09 -14.89
C GLY A 65 -6.81 10.31 -15.43
N ARG A 66 -5.78 10.39 -14.58
CA ARG A 66 -4.38 10.59 -15.02
C ARG A 66 -3.69 9.28 -15.36
N LEU A 67 -3.95 8.24 -14.57
CA LEU A 67 -3.43 6.91 -14.86
C LEU A 67 -4.28 6.28 -15.97
N ARG A 68 -3.68 6.13 -17.15
CA ARG A 68 -4.40 5.62 -18.33
C ARG A 68 -4.83 4.17 -18.10
N GLY A 69 -6.12 3.98 -17.85
CA GLY A 69 -6.73 2.65 -17.83
C GLY A 69 -6.73 2.03 -19.23
N GLY A 70 -6.10 0.86 -19.38
CA GLY A 70 -6.42 -0.04 -20.49
C GLY A 70 -7.78 -0.72 -20.27
N ARG A 71 -8.10 -1.75 -21.06
CA ARG A 71 -9.24 -2.68 -20.79
C ARG A 71 -8.92 -3.63 -19.62
N GLU A 72 -8.32 -3.11 -18.57
CA GLU A 72 -7.81 -3.92 -17.47
C GLU A 72 -8.85 -4.03 -16.36
N SER A 73 -8.90 -5.20 -15.72
CA SER A 73 -9.85 -5.48 -14.63
C SER A 73 -9.49 -4.76 -13.32
N VAL A 74 -8.24 -4.31 -13.17
CA VAL A 74 -7.73 -3.66 -11.95
C VAL A 74 -7.30 -2.23 -12.27
N SER A 75 -7.75 -1.28 -11.45
CA SER A 75 -7.35 0.13 -11.56
C SER A 75 -5.86 0.32 -11.27
N TRP A 76 -5.18 1.09 -12.11
CA TRP A 76 -3.78 1.49 -11.88
C TRP A 76 -3.59 2.29 -10.59
N GLU A 77 -4.60 3.05 -10.17
CA GLU A 77 -4.57 3.81 -8.92
C GLU A 77 -4.43 2.87 -7.71
N LYS A 78 -5.12 1.73 -7.70
CA LYS A 78 -4.98 0.71 -6.65
C LYS A 78 -3.61 0.04 -6.65
N VAL A 79 -3.02 -0.17 -7.83
CA VAL A 79 -1.65 -0.70 -7.96
C VAL A 79 -0.63 0.29 -7.39
N LEU A 80 -0.81 1.57 -7.70
CA LEU A 80 0.05 2.62 -7.19
C LEU A 80 -0.09 2.76 -5.67
N GLN A 81 -1.32 2.74 -5.16
CA GLN A 81 -1.59 2.77 -3.73
C GLN A 81 -0.90 1.60 -3.03
N LEU A 82 -0.99 0.38 -3.59
CA LEU A 82 -0.27 -0.79 -3.07
C LEU A 82 1.25 -0.55 -2.98
N LEU A 83 1.86 -0.04 -4.05
CA LEU A 83 3.30 0.22 -4.10
C LEU A 83 3.73 1.31 -3.11
N VAL A 84 2.95 2.37 -2.95
CA VAL A 84 3.22 3.45 -1.99
C VAL A 84 3.08 2.94 -0.55
N VAL A 85 2.02 2.18 -0.25
CA VAL A 85 1.85 1.56 1.07
C VAL A 85 3.00 0.60 1.38
N ASN A 86 3.43 -0.21 0.40
CA ASN A 86 4.61 -1.06 0.57
C ASN A 86 5.87 -0.23 0.87
N ARG A 87 6.12 0.82 0.10
CA ARG A 87 7.31 1.66 0.26
C ARG A 87 7.37 2.33 1.64
N LEU A 88 6.21 2.70 2.19
CA LEU A 88 6.10 3.30 3.52
C LEU A 88 6.34 2.29 4.65
N LEU A 89 5.84 1.06 4.52
CA LEU A 89 5.81 0.09 5.61
C LEU A 89 6.94 -0.94 5.57
N HIS A 90 7.30 -1.41 4.38
CA HIS A 90 8.29 -2.46 4.18
C HIS A 90 8.97 -2.27 2.81
N PRO A 91 9.84 -1.25 2.66
CA PRO A 91 10.47 -0.93 1.39
C PRO A 91 11.24 -2.15 0.86
N GLY A 92 10.82 -2.63 -0.30
CA GLY A 92 11.41 -3.78 -0.97
C GLY A 92 11.17 -3.72 -2.48
N SER A 93 11.64 -4.73 -3.20
CA SER A 93 11.40 -4.83 -4.64
C SER A 93 9.96 -5.21 -4.95
N GLU A 94 9.47 -4.86 -6.13
CA GLU A 94 8.16 -5.27 -6.65
C GLU A 94 8.04 -6.80 -6.70
N PHE A 95 9.16 -7.48 -6.94
CA PHE A 95 9.23 -8.94 -6.82
C PHE A 95 8.93 -9.44 -5.40
N HIS A 96 9.47 -8.78 -4.37
CA HIS A 96 9.17 -9.11 -2.99
C HIS A 96 7.70 -8.80 -2.64
N VAL A 97 7.15 -7.69 -3.14
CA VAL A 97 5.72 -7.33 -3.02
C VAL A 97 4.85 -8.46 -3.56
N ASN A 98 5.08 -8.87 -4.82
CA ASN A 98 4.34 -9.92 -5.49
C ASN A 98 4.43 -11.27 -4.75
N ARG A 99 5.63 -11.70 -4.34
CA ARG A 99 5.85 -13.07 -3.87
C ARG A 99 5.60 -13.28 -2.37
N HIS A 100 5.81 -12.26 -1.55
CA HIS A 100 5.86 -12.44 -0.09
C HIS A 100 5.00 -11.42 0.64
N TRP A 101 5.23 -10.13 0.41
CA TRP A 101 4.63 -9.11 1.27
C TRP A 101 3.11 -8.98 1.07
N TYR A 102 2.60 -9.08 -0.16
CA TYR A 102 1.16 -8.94 -0.39
C TYR A 102 0.33 -9.94 0.42
N VAL A 103 0.70 -11.23 0.42
CA VAL A 103 -0.04 -12.30 1.09
C VAL A 103 0.02 -12.25 2.62
N THR A 104 0.98 -11.52 3.18
CA THR A 104 1.09 -11.31 4.64
C THR A 104 0.35 -10.05 5.12
N THR A 105 -0.30 -9.32 4.21
CA THR A 105 -1.04 -8.09 4.49
C THR A 105 -2.52 -8.23 4.10
N ALA A 106 -3.37 -7.37 4.65
CA ALA A 106 -4.79 -7.30 4.31
C ALA A 106 -5.07 -6.34 3.13
N MET A 107 -4.08 -6.11 2.26
CA MET A 107 -4.20 -5.14 1.15
C MET A 107 -5.28 -5.52 0.13
N ASP A 108 -5.55 -6.81 -0.08
CA ASP A 108 -6.67 -7.29 -0.89
C ASP A 108 -8.02 -6.75 -0.39
N THR A 109 -8.21 -6.79 0.93
CA THR A 109 -9.42 -6.37 1.62
C THR A 109 -9.53 -4.85 1.62
N LEU A 110 -8.43 -4.15 1.91
CA LEU A 110 -8.37 -2.69 1.95
C LEU A 110 -8.58 -2.05 0.57
N LEU A 111 -8.04 -2.66 -0.48
CA LEU A 111 -8.19 -2.16 -1.86
C LEU A 111 -9.44 -2.70 -2.55
N GLY A 112 -10.16 -3.66 -1.94
CA GLY A 112 -11.31 -4.32 -2.56
C GLY A 112 -10.94 -4.96 -3.90
N THR A 113 -9.86 -5.75 -3.92
CA THR A 113 -9.31 -6.37 -5.13
C THR A 113 -8.74 -7.74 -4.81
N ASP A 114 -8.53 -8.57 -5.83
CA ASP A 114 -7.80 -9.84 -5.70
C ASP A 114 -6.30 -9.67 -5.93
N PHE A 115 -5.57 -10.78 -5.99
CA PHE A 115 -4.12 -10.80 -6.21
C PHE A 115 -3.66 -10.13 -7.52
N ALA A 116 -4.54 -9.92 -8.51
CA ALA A 116 -4.15 -9.32 -9.78
C ALA A 116 -3.57 -7.91 -9.62
N VAL A 117 -3.92 -7.17 -8.55
CA VAL A 117 -3.30 -5.86 -8.22
C VAL A 117 -1.80 -5.98 -7.96
N ALA A 118 -1.34 -7.12 -7.43
CA ALA A 118 0.03 -7.38 -7.05
C ALA A 118 0.79 -8.18 -8.12
N GLU A 119 0.21 -8.38 -9.31
CA GLU A 119 0.87 -9.09 -10.40
C GLU A 119 2.17 -8.38 -10.81
N LYS A 120 3.26 -9.15 -10.93
CA LYS A 120 4.61 -8.62 -11.17
C LYS A 120 4.66 -7.59 -12.31
N ASP A 121 4.14 -7.93 -13.49
CA ASP A 121 4.24 -7.07 -14.67
C ASP A 121 3.39 -5.80 -14.53
N ARG A 122 2.34 -5.86 -13.71
CA ARG A 122 1.51 -4.71 -13.36
C ARG A 122 2.26 -3.78 -12.43
N LEU A 123 2.93 -4.31 -11.40
CA LEU A 123 3.73 -3.50 -10.48
C LEU A 123 4.79 -2.69 -11.23
N TYR A 124 5.53 -3.30 -12.16
CA TYR A 124 6.53 -2.59 -12.96
C TYR A 124 5.91 -1.53 -13.89
N ARG A 125 4.88 -1.91 -14.66
CA ARG A 125 4.23 -0.98 -15.61
C ARG A 125 3.53 0.20 -14.93
N CYS A 126 3.15 0.05 -13.66
CA CYS A 126 2.56 1.14 -12.89
C CYS A 126 3.55 2.31 -12.72
N LEU A 127 4.84 2.01 -12.53
CA LEU A 127 5.86 3.03 -12.27
C LEU A 127 6.18 3.87 -13.51
N ASP A 128 6.14 3.25 -14.69
CA ASP A 128 6.40 3.94 -15.96
C ASP A 128 5.38 5.07 -16.21
N GLN A 129 4.14 4.90 -15.76
CA GLN A 129 3.07 5.89 -15.91
C GLN A 129 3.28 7.15 -15.05
N LEU A 130 4.10 7.07 -13.99
CA LEU A 130 4.28 8.18 -13.06
C LEU A 130 5.22 9.26 -13.62
N LEU A 131 6.10 8.89 -14.56
CA LEU A 131 7.13 9.78 -15.07
C LEU A 131 6.56 11.01 -15.77
N GLU A 132 5.46 10.85 -16.51
CA GLU A 132 4.76 11.94 -17.20
C GLU A 132 4.19 12.97 -16.23
N HIS A 133 3.81 12.56 -15.01
CA HIS A 133 3.13 13.40 -14.03
C HIS A 133 4.02 13.86 -12.88
N LYS A 134 5.33 13.65 -12.99
CA LYS A 134 6.30 13.90 -11.91
C LYS A 134 6.18 15.32 -11.38
N GLN A 135 6.20 16.32 -12.27
CA GLN A 135 6.23 17.72 -11.86
C GLN A 135 4.93 18.14 -11.16
N GLU A 136 3.79 17.74 -11.68
CA GLU A 136 2.48 18.01 -11.10
C GLU A 136 2.32 17.31 -9.75
N LEU A 137 2.81 16.07 -9.62
CA LEU A 137 2.77 15.35 -8.34
C LEU A 137 3.62 16.05 -7.28
N PHE A 138 4.82 16.54 -7.64
CA PHE A 138 5.65 17.31 -6.74
C PHE A 138 4.95 18.58 -6.26
N GLN A 139 4.30 19.31 -7.16
CA GLN A 139 3.55 20.52 -6.80
C GLN A 139 2.36 20.19 -5.89
N TRP A 140 1.61 19.12 -6.19
CA TRP A 140 0.50 18.66 -5.38
C TRP A 140 0.92 18.30 -3.96
N LEU A 141 1.94 17.45 -3.82
CA LEU A 141 2.45 17.03 -2.52
C LEU A 141 3.03 18.20 -1.72
N ARG A 142 3.70 19.14 -2.41
CA ARG A 142 4.19 20.37 -1.77
C ARG A 142 3.04 21.19 -1.18
N GLN A 143 1.94 21.36 -1.92
CA GLN A 143 0.78 22.09 -1.43
C GLN A 143 0.13 21.37 -0.25
N LYS A 144 -0.08 20.05 -0.35
CA LYS A 144 -0.63 19.24 0.75
C LYS A 144 0.20 19.34 2.02
N TRP A 145 1.52 19.30 1.89
CA TRP A 145 2.43 19.48 3.02
C TRP A 145 2.28 20.87 3.66
N ALA A 146 2.23 21.93 2.85
CA ALA A 146 2.03 23.29 3.36
C ALA A 146 0.68 23.43 4.08
N ASP A 147 -0.40 22.86 3.52
CA ASP A 147 -1.74 22.92 4.10
C ASP A 147 -1.85 22.14 5.43
N LEU A 148 -1.25 20.94 5.50
CA LEU A 148 -1.31 20.08 6.67
C LEU A 148 -0.49 20.61 7.85
N PHE A 149 0.66 21.23 7.57
CA PHE A 149 1.60 21.65 8.60
C PHE A 149 1.70 23.17 8.79
N GLN A 150 0.96 23.96 8.00
CA GLN A 150 1.08 25.42 7.93
C GLN A 150 2.53 25.88 7.75
N ALA A 151 3.28 25.09 6.98
CA ALA A 151 4.72 25.23 6.92
C ALA A 151 5.12 26.23 5.83
N GLU A 152 5.92 27.22 6.21
CA GLU A 152 6.60 28.10 5.27
C GLU A 152 7.92 27.45 4.85
N PHE A 153 8.21 27.40 3.54
CA PHE A 153 9.49 26.90 3.05
C PHE A 153 10.60 27.91 3.35
N GLU A 154 11.18 27.84 4.54
CA GLU A 154 12.31 28.72 4.90
C GLU A 154 13.65 28.19 4.38
N VAL A 155 13.82 26.86 4.29
CA VAL A 155 15.08 26.23 3.86
C VAL A 155 14.80 24.99 3.00
N LEU A 156 15.34 24.97 1.78
CA LEU A 156 15.35 23.78 0.91
C LEU A 156 16.70 23.08 1.04
N LEU A 157 16.73 21.93 1.72
CA LEU A 157 17.90 21.07 1.77
C LEU A 157 17.89 20.15 0.54
N CYS A 158 18.68 20.50 -0.47
CA CYS A 158 18.95 19.62 -1.61
C CYS A 158 20.27 18.87 -1.37
N ASP A 159 20.20 17.54 -1.27
CA ASP A 159 21.38 16.69 -1.39
C ASP A 159 21.57 16.28 -2.86
N LEU A 160 22.81 16.28 -3.33
CA LEU A 160 23.17 15.86 -4.69
C LEU A 160 23.66 14.43 -4.65
N THR A 161 22.76 13.48 -4.86
CA THR A 161 23.12 12.07 -5.03
C THR A 161 23.40 11.78 -6.50
N GLY A 162 24.66 11.51 -6.85
CA GLY A 162 25.02 10.95 -8.16
C GLY A 162 24.57 9.49 -8.24
N THR A 163 23.91 9.10 -9.33
CA THR A 163 23.54 7.69 -9.57
C THR A 163 24.42 7.08 -10.65
N TYR A 164 25.28 6.15 -10.21
CA TYR A 164 26.16 5.25 -10.98
C TYR A 164 25.42 4.18 -11.80
N PHE A 165 25.55 4.07 -13.12
CA PHE A 165 25.10 2.87 -13.85
C PHE A 165 26.17 2.38 -14.84
N GLU A 166 26.44 1.07 -14.82
CA GLU A 166 27.29 0.38 -15.81
C GLU A 166 26.43 -0.57 -16.64
N GLY A 167 26.62 -0.57 -17.95
CA GLY A 167 25.93 -1.44 -18.91
C GLY A 167 26.29 -1.06 -20.35
N GLU A 168 26.03 -1.95 -21.31
CA GLU A 168 26.38 -1.72 -22.73
C GLU A 168 25.73 -0.44 -23.30
N MET A 169 24.50 -0.13 -22.86
CA MET A 169 23.81 1.14 -23.11
C MET A 169 23.88 1.66 -24.57
N GLU A 170 23.85 0.76 -25.56
CA GLU A 170 24.07 1.07 -27.00
C GLU A 170 23.12 2.17 -27.54
N GLU A 171 21.90 2.25 -27.01
CA GLU A 171 20.88 3.21 -27.44
C GLU A 171 20.79 4.47 -26.55
N ASN A 172 21.60 4.59 -25.49
CA ASN A 172 21.57 5.73 -24.59
C ASN A 172 22.63 6.78 -24.97
N PRO A 173 22.24 7.95 -25.52
CA PRO A 173 23.21 8.99 -25.90
C PRO A 173 24.00 9.54 -24.70
N LYS A 174 23.50 9.39 -23.45
CA LYS A 174 24.23 9.78 -22.24
C LYS A 174 25.31 8.77 -21.83
N ALA A 175 25.27 7.54 -22.34
CA ALA A 175 26.29 6.53 -22.09
C ALA A 175 27.55 6.74 -22.95
N GLN A 176 27.41 7.42 -24.09
CA GLN A 176 28.54 7.80 -24.95
C GLN A 176 29.45 8.86 -24.33
N SER A 177 28.98 9.57 -23.29
CA SER A 177 29.69 10.65 -22.60
C SER A 177 30.18 10.24 -21.19
N ALA A 178 30.18 8.95 -20.87
CA ALA A 178 30.68 8.42 -19.59
C ALA A 178 32.22 8.37 -19.54
N SER A 179 32.88 9.49 -19.76
CA SER A 179 34.16 9.82 -19.13
C SER A 179 33.89 10.88 -18.07
N LEU A 180 33.19 10.48 -17.00
CA LEU A 180 33.11 11.28 -15.78
C LEU A 180 34.49 11.26 -15.14
N GLU A 181 35.24 12.36 -15.28
CA GLU A 181 36.40 12.59 -14.43
C GLU A 181 35.97 12.44 -12.98
N PRO A 182 36.68 11.64 -12.16
CA PRO A 182 36.45 11.66 -10.73
C PRO A 182 36.84 13.06 -10.26
N HIS A 183 35.86 13.86 -9.86
CA HIS A 183 36.11 15.04 -9.04
C HIS A 183 36.73 14.58 -7.71
N ARG A 184 38.04 14.35 -7.72
CA ARG A 184 38.86 14.32 -6.52
C ARG A 184 38.90 15.74 -5.97
N LYS A 185 38.62 15.84 -4.67
CA LYS A 185 38.92 17.02 -3.85
C LYS A 185 40.38 17.44 -4.00
#